data_AF-A0A935B5S1-F1
#
_entry.id   AF-A0A935B5S1-F1
#
_cell.length_a   1.000
_cell.length_b   1.000
_cell.length_c   1.000
_cell.angle_alpha   90.00
_cell.angle_beta   90.00
_cell.angle_gamma   90.00
#
_symmetry.space_group_name_H-M   'P 1'
#
loop_
_entity.id
_entity.type
_entity.pdbx_description
1 polymer ?
#
loop_
_entity_poly.entity_id
_entity_poly.type
_entity_poly.pdbx_seq_one_letter_code
_entity_poly.pdbx_strand_id
1 'polypeptide(L)'
;MFSTQVSEALRVLTGIVRLQKGPEDLPFSPPLLLLLIVVSSALDAVTWAVVPLPEKASASGPLLIGIGVAVTFIWYGALLRLAGRPERSVQTLSAVFGFQIILAPALLFTAWLYFSYYQDPTWKFPAGLLRSVVEIWALVIMARILRAATQWPMFACVMLAVANELLSALLMASLVAPAITATATT
;
A
#
# COMPACT_ATOMS: atom_id res chain seq x y z
N MET A 1 -24.37 -15.56 3.10
CA MET A 1 -23.08 -15.90 3.74
C MET A 1 -21.97 -14.92 3.38
N PHE A 2 -21.72 -14.64 2.09
CA PHE A 2 -20.65 -13.71 1.67
C PHE A 2 -20.81 -12.27 2.22
N SER A 3 -22.03 -11.71 2.22
CA SER A 3 -22.30 -10.37 2.77
C SER A 3 -21.92 -10.22 4.25
N THR A 4 -22.17 -11.25 5.06
CA THR A 4 -21.80 -11.28 6.48
C THR A 4 -20.28 -11.32 6.69
N GLN A 5 -19.56 -12.05 5.83
CA GLN A 5 -18.09 -12.07 5.87
C GLN A 5 -17.49 -10.72 5.48
N VAL A 6 -18.09 -10.02 4.52
CA VAL A 6 -17.64 -8.68 4.11
C VAL A 6 -17.84 -7.66 5.23
N SER A 7 -19.00 -7.67 5.89
CA SER A 7 -19.26 -6.74 7.00
C SER A 7 -18.35 -7.00 8.21
N GLU A 8 -18.11 -8.27 8.53
CA GLU A 8 -17.15 -8.67 9.56
C GLU A 8 -15.72 -8.25 9.20
N ALA A 9 -15.29 -8.50 7.96
CA ALA A 9 -13.98 -8.08 7.47
C ALA A 9 -13.80 -6.57 7.57
N LEU A 10 -14.77 -5.76 7.15
CA LEU A 10 -14.72 -4.29 7.27
C LEU A 10 -14.57 -3.84 8.73
N ARG A 11 -15.28 -4.47 9.66
CA ARG A 11 -15.16 -4.19 11.10
C ARG A 11 -13.77 -4.55 11.62
N VAL A 12 -13.20 -5.67 11.17
CA VAL A 12 -11.85 -6.09 11.54
C VAL A 12 -10.80 -5.16 10.95
N LEU A 13 -10.88 -4.83 9.66
CA LEU A 13 -9.97 -3.91 8.97
C LEU A 13 -9.97 -2.52 9.61
N THR A 14 -11.14 -2.01 10.00
CA THR A 14 -11.23 -0.76 10.76
C THR A 14 -10.53 -0.87 12.12
N GLY A 15 -10.65 -2.04 12.78
CA GLY A 15 -9.92 -2.35 14.00
C GLY A 15 -8.41 -2.43 13.78
N ILE A 16 -7.94 -2.97 12.65
CA ILE A 16 -6.52 -3.02 12.26
C ILE A 16 -5.99 -1.60 12.07
N VAL A 17 -6.71 -0.74 11.34
CA VAL A 17 -6.33 0.67 11.14
C VAL A 17 -6.26 1.45 12.46
N ARG A 18 -7.11 1.11 13.44
CA ARG A 18 -7.07 1.66 14.80
C ARG A 18 -6.07 0.97 15.72
N LEU A 19 -5.28 0.03 15.19
CA LEU A 19 -4.30 -0.75 15.93
C LEU A 19 -4.92 -1.58 17.08
N GLN A 20 -6.19 -1.95 16.97
CA GLN A 20 -6.94 -2.73 17.97
C GLN A 20 -7.00 -4.22 17.64
N LYS A 21 -6.84 -4.58 16.36
CA LYS A 21 -6.96 -5.95 15.85
C LYS A 21 -5.75 -6.38 15.03
N GLY A 22 -5.61 -7.69 14.82
CA GLY A 22 -4.56 -8.29 13.99
C GLY A 22 -5.11 -8.93 12.71
N PRO A 23 -4.24 -9.33 11.77
CA PRO A 23 -4.60 -10.11 10.59
C PRO A 23 -5.28 -11.44 10.95
N GLU A 24 -4.92 -12.06 12.08
CA GLU A 24 -5.51 -13.31 12.58
C GLU A 24 -7.01 -13.21 12.88
N ASP A 25 -7.52 -12.01 13.11
CA ASP A 25 -8.95 -11.76 13.37
C ASP A 25 -9.78 -11.73 12.07
N LEU A 26 -9.15 -11.78 10.88
CA LEU A 26 -9.85 -11.81 9.60
C LEU A 26 -10.34 -13.23 9.27
N PRO A 27 -11.52 -13.38 8.66
CA PRO A 27 -11.99 -14.69 8.21
C PRO A 27 -11.06 -15.24 7.13
N PHE A 28 -10.71 -16.52 7.24
CA PHE A 28 -9.99 -17.23 6.18
C PHE A 28 -10.91 -17.42 4.97
N SER A 29 -10.76 -16.58 3.95
CA SER A 29 -11.61 -16.59 2.76
C SER A 29 -10.83 -16.11 1.53
N PRO A 30 -10.33 -17.04 0.68
CA PRO A 30 -9.72 -16.70 -0.60
C PRO A 30 -10.57 -15.78 -1.51
N PRO A 31 -11.92 -15.94 -1.62
CA PRO A 31 -12.72 -15.02 -2.43
C PRO A 31 -12.79 -13.61 -1.82
N LEU A 32 -12.71 -13.47 -0.49
CA LEU A 32 -12.58 -12.15 0.14
C LEU A 32 -11.24 -11.51 -0.22
N LEU A 33 -10.13 -12.25 -0.19
CA LEU A 33 -8.83 -11.74 -0.60
C LEU A 33 -8.87 -11.25 -2.05
N LEU A 34 -9.45 -12.03 -2.97
CA LEU A 34 -9.60 -11.62 -4.36
C LEU A 34 -10.42 -10.32 -4.48
N LEU A 35 -11.52 -10.21 -3.74
CA LEU A 35 -12.31 -8.98 -3.69
C LEU A 35 -11.47 -7.79 -3.21
N LEU A 36 -10.70 -7.95 -2.14
CA LEU A 36 -9.86 -6.88 -1.60
C LEU A 36 -8.78 -6.44 -2.60
N ILE A 37 -8.18 -7.37 -3.34
CA ILE A 37 -7.21 -7.06 -4.41
C ILE A 37 -7.88 -6.27 -5.53
N VAL A 38 -9.07 -6.69 -5.97
CA VAL A 38 -9.81 -5.99 -7.03
C VAL A 38 -10.18 -4.57 -6.60
N VAL A 39 -10.69 -4.42 -5.37
CA VAL A 39 -11.08 -3.12 -4.82
C VAL A 39 -9.87 -2.21 -4.61
N SER A 40 -8.77 -2.73 -4.06
CA SER A 40 -7.53 -1.94 -3.89
C SER A 40 -6.98 -1.51 -5.25
N SER A 41 -6.91 -2.42 -6.23
CA SER A 41 -6.44 -2.11 -7.58
C SER A 41 -7.32 -1.07 -8.27
N ALA A 42 -8.64 -1.11 -8.05
CA ALA A 42 -9.56 -0.10 -8.55
C ALA A 42 -9.31 1.27 -7.90
N LEU A 43 -9.03 1.32 -6.59
CA LEU A 43 -8.66 2.55 -5.89
C LEU A 43 -7.31 3.09 -6.36
N ASP A 44 -6.34 2.23 -6.66
CA ASP A 44 -5.07 2.64 -7.25
C ASP A 44 -5.28 3.22 -8.66
N ALA A 45 -6.18 2.64 -9.45
CA ALA A 45 -6.56 3.18 -10.75
C ALA A 45 -7.26 4.55 -10.63
N VAL A 46 -8.11 4.74 -9.63
CA VAL A 46 -8.72 6.06 -9.34
C VAL A 46 -7.65 7.06 -8.91
N THR A 47 -6.71 6.65 -8.06
CA THR A 47 -5.58 7.50 -7.63
C THR A 47 -4.75 7.91 -8.85
N TRP A 48 -4.45 6.95 -9.73
CA TRP A 48 -3.80 7.21 -11.01
C TRP A 48 -4.63 8.12 -11.93
N ALA A 49 -5.95 8.09 -11.91
CA ALA A 49 -6.74 9.00 -12.72
C ALA A 49 -6.70 10.44 -12.15
N VAL A 50 -6.88 10.58 -10.84
CA VAL A 50 -7.21 11.88 -10.20
C VAL A 50 -5.97 12.65 -9.72
N VAL A 51 -4.94 11.96 -9.22
CA VAL A 51 -3.76 12.62 -8.64
C VAL A 51 -2.80 13.01 -9.77
N PRO A 52 -2.28 14.25 -9.84
CA PRO A 52 -1.31 14.66 -10.87
C PRO A 52 0.09 14.11 -10.56
N LEU A 53 0.25 12.79 -10.64
CA LEU A 53 1.50 12.08 -10.37
C LEU A 53 2.54 12.35 -11.48
N PRO A 54 3.82 12.56 -11.14
CA PRO A 54 4.88 12.81 -12.13
C PRO A 54 5.10 11.60 -13.06
N GLU A 55 4.85 10.39 -12.56
CA GLU A 55 5.11 9.12 -13.25
C GLU A 55 4.17 8.86 -14.44
N LYS A 56 3.05 9.59 -14.54
CA LYS A 56 2.10 9.47 -15.66
C LYS A 56 2.72 9.78 -17.01
N ALA A 57 3.79 10.56 -17.04
CA ALA A 57 4.47 10.94 -18.27
C ALA A 57 5.27 9.78 -18.90
N SER A 58 5.62 8.76 -18.12
CA SER A 58 6.63 7.76 -18.51
C SER A 58 6.21 6.31 -18.32
N ALA A 59 5.16 6.03 -17.53
CA ALA A 59 4.75 4.68 -17.19
C ALA A 59 3.24 4.46 -17.35
N SER A 60 2.84 3.21 -17.61
CA SER A 60 1.42 2.85 -17.71
C SER A 60 0.85 2.47 -16.34
N GLY A 61 -0.24 3.12 -15.94
CA GLY A 61 -0.92 2.87 -14.67
C GLY A 61 -1.25 1.39 -14.41
N PRO A 62 -1.88 0.65 -15.36
CA PRO A 62 -2.19 -0.76 -15.17
C PRO A 62 -0.95 -1.64 -14.92
N LEU A 63 0.19 -1.33 -15.54
CA LEU A 63 1.44 -2.05 -15.33
C LEU A 63 1.95 -1.83 -13.90
N LEU A 64 1.97 -0.56 -13.44
CA LEU A 64 2.42 -0.22 -12.08
C LEU A 64 1.54 -0.87 -11.00
N ILE A 65 0.21 -0.88 -11.20
CA ILE A 65 -0.73 -1.56 -10.30
C ILE A 65 -0.43 -3.07 -10.26
N GLY A 66 -0.26 -3.70 -11.43
CA GLY A 66 0.09 -5.12 -11.52
C GLY A 66 1.40 -5.46 -10.82
N ILE A 67 2.42 -4.61 -10.97
CA ILE A 67 3.71 -4.74 -10.28
C ILE A 67 3.54 -4.58 -8.78
N GLY A 68 2.80 -3.57 -8.30
CA GLY A 68 2.55 -3.35 -6.87
C GLY A 68 1.86 -4.55 -6.20
N VAL A 69 0.85 -5.13 -6.87
CA VAL A 69 0.21 -6.36 -6.42
C VAL A 69 1.21 -7.51 -6.37
N ALA A 70 1.98 -7.74 -7.44
CA ALA A 70 2.97 -8.82 -7.49
C ALA A 70 4.06 -8.69 -6.40
N VAL A 71 4.61 -7.49 -6.21
CA VAL A 71 5.58 -7.17 -5.16
C VAL A 71 5.01 -7.47 -3.79
N THR A 72 3.77 -7.04 -3.53
CA THR A 72 3.08 -7.34 -2.26
C THR A 72 2.98 -8.84 -2.03
N PHE A 73 2.52 -9.60 -3.02
CA PHE A 73 2.43 -11.07 -2.91
C PHE A 73 3.79 -11.73 -2.64
N ILE A 74 4.81 -11.35 -3.40
CA ILE A 74 6.16 -11.91 -3.27
C ILE A 74 6.75 -11.57 -1.91
N TRP A 75 6.65 -10.31 -1.48
CA TRP A 75 7.22 -9.81 -0.24
C TRP A 75 6.60 -10.50 0.98
N TYR A 76 5.27 -10.41 1.15
CA TYR A 76 4.60 -11.02 2.30
C TYR A 76 4.64 -12.54 2.25
N GLY A 77 4.55 -13.14 1.06
CA GLY A 77 4.70 -14.59 0.89
C GLY A 77 6.08 -15.09 1.29
N ALA A 78 7.14 -14.37 0.89
CA ALA A 78 8.51 -14.71 1.28
C ALA A 78 8.71 -14.55 2.79
N LEU A 79 8.27 -13.44 3.39
CA LEU A 79 8.41 -13.19 4.82
C LEU A 79 7.67 -14.23 5.67
N LEU A 80 6.47 -14.63 5.28
CA LEU A 80 5.71 -15.67 5.99
C LEU A 80 6.35 -17.05 5.88
N ARG A 81 6.94 -17.39 4.72
CA ARG A 81 7.71 -18.63 4.58
C ARG A 81 8.96 -18.62 5.46
N LEU A 82 9.69 -17.51 5.50
CA LEU A 82 10.85 -17.33 6.37
C LEU A 82 10.48 -17.39 7.86
N ALA A 83 9.30 -16.90 8.23
CA ALA A 83 8.77 -17.00 9.58
C ALA A 83 8.17 -18.38 9.92
N GLY A 84 8.12 -19.32 8.96
CA GLY A 84 7.53 -20.65 9.16
C GLY A 84 6.01 -20.66 9.30
N ARG A 85 5.32 -19.64 8.77
CA ARG A 85 3.85 -19.46 8.89
C ARG A 85 3.13 -19.22 7.55
N PRO A 86 3.38 -20.02 6.50
CA PRO A 86 2.74 -19.82 5.20
C PRO A 86 1.21 -19.93 5.26
N GLU A 87 0.64 -20.64 6.24
CA GLU A 87 -0.80 -20.79 6.45
C GLU A 87 -1.52 -19.46 6.72
N ARG A 88 -0.79 -18.46 7.26
CA ARG A 88 -1.33 -17.12 7.56
C ARG A 88 -1.36 -16.18 6.36
N SER A 89 -0.98 -16.65 5.17
CA SER A 89 -0.83 -15.80 3.98
C SER A 89 -2.13 -15.13 3.55
N VAL A 90 -3.24 -15.87 3.53
CA VAL A 90 -4.53 -15.33 3.08
C VAL A 90 -4.99 -14.19 3.99
N GLN A 91 -4.92 -14.39 5.30
CA GLN A 91 -5.30 -13.38 6.30
C GLN A 91 -4.36 -12.17 6.29
N THR A 92 -3.04 -12.40 6.19
CA THR A 92 -2.04 -11.32 6.16
C THR A 92 -2.22 -10.46 4.90
N LEU A 93 -2.33 -11.08 3.73
CA LEU A 93 -2.57 -10.36 2.48
C LEU A 93 -3.92 -9.64 2.50
N SER A 94 -4.95 -10.25 3.09
CA SER A 94 -6.26 -9.60 3.26
C SER A 94 -6.16 -8.37 4.16
N ALA A 95 -5.35 -8.43 5.22
CA ALA A 95 -5.08 -7.26 6.06
C ALA A 95 -4.32 -6.18 5.29
N VAL A 96 -3.27 -6.55 4.53
CA VAL A 96 -2.44 -5.63 3.74
C VAL A 96 -3.25 -4.91 2.67
N PHE A 97 -4.03 -5.62 1.85
CA PHE A 97 -4.90 -4.98 0.85
C PHE A 97 -6.08 -4.26 1.51
N GLY A 98 -6.63 -4.83 2.58
CA GLY A 98 -7.81 -4.30 3.24
C GLY A 98 -7.58 -3.00 4.00
N PHE A 99 -6.45 -2.83 4.70
CA PHE A 99 -6.18 -1.57 5.40
C PHE A 99 -5.99 -0.42 4.40
N GLN A 100 -5.40 -0.70 3.22
CA GLN A 100 -5.25 0.29 2.16
C GLN A 100 -6.62 0.79 1.68
N ILE A 101 -7.62 -0.09 1.56
CA ILE A 101 -8.99 0.31 1.20
C ILE A 101 -9.58 1.27 2.25
N ILE A 102 -9.40 0.97 3.54
CA ILE A 102 -9.89 1.84 4.63
C ILE A 102 -9.16 3.18 4.65
N LEU A 103 -7.86 3.19 4.36
CA LEU A 103 -7.03 4.39 4.38
C LEU A 103 -7.07 5.17 3.05
N ALA A 104 -7.60 4.58 1.98
CA ALA A 104 -7.59 5.14 0.63
C ALA A 104 -8.20 6.55 0.55
N PRO A 105 -9.31 6.90 1.22
CA PRO A 105 -9.82 8.28 1.17
C PRO A 105 -8.81 9.30 1.70
N ALA A 106 -8.13 8.98 2.80
CA ALA A 106 -7.11 9.85 3.40
C ALA A 106 -5.85 9.90 2.53
N LEU A 107 -5.38 8.75 2.03
CA LEU A 107 -4.22 8.66 1.14
C LEU A 107 -4.46 9.43 -0.16
N LEU A 108 -5.63 9.24 -0.80
CA LEU A 108 -6.01 9.91 -2.03
C LEU A 108 -6.13 11.41 -1.84
N PHE A 109 -6.83 11.85 -0.80
CA PHE A 109 -6.99 13.28 -0.51
C PHE A 109 -5.65 13.97 -0.27
N THR A 110 -4.80 13.38 0.56
CA THR A 110 -3.49 13.96 0.87
C THR A 110 -2.51 13.89 -0.30
N ALA A 111 -2.58 12.84 -1.12
CA ALA A 111 -1.84 12.75 -2.39
C ALA A 111 -2.27 13.86 -3.35
N TRP A 112 -3.56 13.97 -3.61
CA TRP A 112 -4.11 14.98 -4.48
C TRP A 112 -3.75 16.39 -4.01
N LEU A 113 -3.92 16.70 -2.72
CA LEU A 113 -3.56 17.99 -2.14
C LEU A 113 -2.06 18.29 -2.33
N TYR A 114 -1.19 17.33 -1.98
CA TYR A 114 0.25 17.52 -2.10
C TYR A 114 0.70 17.77 -3.54
N PHE A 115 0.31 16.91 -4.48
CA PHE A 115 0.77 17.02 -5.87
C PHE A 115 0.11 18.20 -6.61
N SER A 116 -1.09 18.63 -6.21
CA SER A 116 -1.74 19.81 -6.80
C SER A 116 -1.05 21.12 -6.40
N TYR A 117 -0.51 21.19 -5.18
CA TYR A 117 0.12 22.40 -4.63
C TYR A 117 1.63 22.27 -4.42
N TYR A 118 2.28 21.28 -5.03
CA TYR A 118 3.71 21.00 -4.81
C TYR A 118 4.64 22.17 -5.22
N GLN A 119 4.19 23.00 -6.17
CA GLN A 119 4.90 24.18 -6.65
C GLN A 119 4.57 25.47 -5.87
N ASP A 120 3.55 25.46 -5.01
CA ASP A 120 3.13 26.63 -4.21
C ASP A 120 3.93 26.67 -2.90
N PRO A 121 4.78 27.69 -2.65
CA PRO A 121 5.58 27.79 -1.44
C PRO A 121 4.76 27.81 -0.14
N THR A 122 3.52 28.33 -0.20
CA THR A 122 2.64 28.48 0.96
C THR A 122 2.05 27.14 1.38
N TRP A 123 1.64 26.33 0.39
CA TRP A 123 0.92 25.08 0.61
C TRP A 123 1.81 23.84 0.60
N LYS A 124 3.02 23.91 0.02
CA LYS A 124 3.94 22.78 -0.07
C LYS A 124 4.25 22.15 1.30
N PHE A 125 4.61 22.97 2.30
CA PHE A 125 4.96 22.45 3.62
C PHE A 125 3.74 21.86 4.36
N PRO A 126 2.60 22.58 4.50
CA PRO A 126 1.40 22.01 5.13
C PRO A 126 0.88 20.73 4.46
N ALA A 127 0.83 20.70 3.12
CA ALA A 127 0.36 19.54 2.38
C ALA A 127 1.33 18.35 2.51
N GLY A 128 2.64 18.62 2.50
CA GLY A 128 3.67 17.61 2.75
C GLY A 128 3.57 17.01 4.14
N LEU A 129 3.44 17.84 5.17
CA LEU A 129 3.28 17.39 6.56
C LEU A 129 2.02 16.52 6.72
N LEU A 130 0.89 16.95 6.17
CA LEU A 130 -0.37 16.20 6.24
C LEU A 130 -0.23 14.83 5.57
N ARG A 131 0.37 14.79 4.39
CA ARG A 131 0.67 13.54 3.68
C ARG A 131 1.58 12.62 4.50
N SER A 132 2.68 13.14 5.04
CA SER A 132 3.62 12.37 5.85
C SER A 132 2.96 11.78 7.10
N VAL A 133 2.04 12.48 7.76
CA VAL A 133 1.29 11.94 8.91
C VAL A 133 0.49 10.69 8.52
N VAL A 134 -0.19 10.73 7.37
CA VAL A 134 -0.98 9.58 6.87
C VAL A 134 -0.06 8.42 6.46
N GLU A 135 1.05 8.70 5.79
CA GLU A 135 2.04 7.68 5.39
C GLU A 135 2.73 7.03 6.60
N ILE A 136 3.12 7.81 7.60
CA ILE A 136 3.67 7.29 8.87
C ILE A 136 2.63 6.40 9.56
N TRP A 137 1.35 6.80 9.56
CA TRP A 137 0.29 5.96 10.12
C TRP A 137 0.13 4.65 9.35
N ALA A 138 0.14 4.70 8.02
CA ALA A 138 0.12 3.51 7.17
C ALA A 138 1.31 2.57 7.48
N LEU A 139 2.50 3.13 7.65
CA LEU A 139 3.71 2.39 8.01
C LEU A 139 3.59 1.72 9.38
N VAL A 140 3.03 2.41 10.38
CA VAL A 140 2.76 1.85 11.71
C VAL A 140 1.80 0.67 11.62
N ILE A 141 0.71 0.80 10.84
CA ILE A 141 -0.25 -0.30 10.60
C ILE A 141 0.47 -1.47 9.95
N MET A 142 1.26 -1.22 8.90
CA MET A 142 1.98 -2.26 8.16
C MET A 142 2.95 -3.04 9.05
N ALA A 143 3.78 -2.33 9.82
CA ALA A 143 4.71 -2.93 10.76
C ALA A 143 3.98 -3.77 11.84
N ARG A 144 2.78 -3.33 12.26
CA ARG A 144 1.95 -4.10 13.18
C ARG A 144 1.33 -5.35 12.56
N ILE A 145 0.89 -5.29 11.30
CA ILE A 145 0.42 -6.47 10.55
C ILE A 145 1.57 -7.48 10.43
N LEU A 146 2.76 -7.02 10.03
CA LEU A 146 3.97 -7.85 9.94
C LEU A 146 4.31 -8.52 11.26
N ARG A 147 4.27 -7.76 12.37
CA ARG A 147 4.53 -8.29 13.71
C ARG A 147 3.55 -9.37 14.10
N ALA A 148 2.26 -9.17 13.87
CA ALA A 148 1.24 -10.16 14.20
C ALA A 148 1.35 -11.43 13.31
N ALA A 149 1.71 -11.24 12.04
CA ALA A 149 1.88 -12.31 11.08
C ALA A 149 3.13 -13.19 11.37
N THR A 150 4.27 -12.56 11.63
CA THR A 150 5.59 -13.22 11.77
C THR A 150 6.01 -13.50 13.22
N GLN A 151 5.43 -12.79 14.20
CA GLN A 151 5.86 -12.76 15.60
C GLN A 151 7.30 -12.27 15.84
N TRP A 152 7.91 -11.63 14.85
CA TRP A 152 9.23 -11.02 14.97
C TRP A 152 9.22 -9.77 15.88
N PRO A 153 10.39 -9.35 16.40
CA PRO A 153 10.47 -8.11 17.17
C PRO A 153 9.97 -6.91 16.36
N MET A 154 9.32 -5.96 17.04
CA MET A 154 8.70 -4.80 16.39
C MET A 154 9.70 -4.02 15.53
N PHE A 155 10.94 -3.87 16.01
CA PHE A 155 12.00 -3.20 15.26
C PHE A 155 12.26 -3.85 13.89
N ALA A 156 12.37 -5.18 13.82
CA ALA A 156 12.53 -5.89 12.56
C ALA A 156 11.33 -5.67 11.62
N CYS A 157 10.11 -5.66 12.16
CA CYS A 157 8.90 -5.42 11.37
C CYS A 157 8.84 -3.99 10.81
N VAL A 158 9.29 -2.99 11.58
CA VAL A 158 9.41 -1.61 11.11
C VAL A 158 10.46 -1.53 10.00
N MET A 159 11.64 -2.14 10.18
CA MET A 159 12.68 -2.17 9.14
C MET A 159 12.19 -2.84 7.85
N LEU A 160 11.41 -3.91 7.95
CA LEU A 160 10.82 -4.59 6.79
C LEU A 160 9.71 -3.78 6.12
N ALA A 161 8.89 -3.07 6.91
CA ALA A 161 7.89 -2.15 6.35
C ALA A 161 8.58 -1.01 5.58
N VAL A 162 9.62 -0.40 6.17
CA VAL A 162 10.44 0.62 5.49
C VAL A 162 11.10 0.05 4.24
N ALA A 163 11.68 -1.16 4.32
CA ALA A 163 12.30 -1.81 3.17
C ALA A 163 11.31 -2.07 2.03
N ASN A 164 10.06 -2.44 2.35
CA ASN A 164 8.99 -2.61 1.36
C ASN A 164 8.62 -1.28 0.66
N GLU A 165 8.52 -0.19 1.41
CA GLU A 165 8.26 1.14 0.84
C GLU A 165 9.44 1.60 -0.04
N LEU A 166 10.68 1.41 0.42
CA LEU A 166 11.87 1.73 -0.36
C LEU A 166 11.96 0.88 -1.63
N LEU A 167 11.68 -0.42 -1.55
CA LEU A 167 11.66 -1.31 -2.70
C LEU A 167 10.62 -0.84 -3.72
N SER A 168 9.41 -0.50 -3.27
CA SER A 168 8.34 0.02 -4.12
C SER A 168 8.75 1.33 -4.78
N ALA A 169 9.33 2.27 -4.02
CA ALA A 169 9.80 3.55 -4.55
C ALA A 169 10.94 3.38 -5.57
N LEU A 170 11.90 2.48 -5.31
CA LEU A 170 13.00 2.18 -6.23
C LEU A 170 12.49 1.51 -7.51
N LEU A 171 11.52 0.61 -7.41
CA LEU A 171 10.88 0.00 -8.56
C LEU A 171 10.17 1.05 -9.41
N MET A 172 9.38 1.94 -8.80
CA MET A 172 8.75 3.05 -9.50
C MET A 172 9.79 3.94 -10.20
N ALA A 173 10.85 4.34 -9.49
CA ALA A 173 11.93 5.13 -10.06
C ALA A 173 12.67 4.42 -11.21
N SER A 174 12.82 3.09 -11.15
CA SER A 174 13.45 2.31 -12.22
C SER A 174 12.60 2.20 -13.49
N LEU A 175 11.27 2.25 -13.35
CA LEU A 175 10.31 2.17 -14.45
C LEU A 175 10.04 3.55 -15.07
N VAL A 176 10.20 4.61 -14.27
CA VAL A 176 10.25 6.00 -14.74
C VAL A 176 11.64 6.24 -15.32
N ALA A 177 11.84 5.89 -16.58
CA ALA A 177 13.07 6.22 -17.28
C ALA A 177 13.29 7.75 -17.23
N PRO A 178 14.49 8.26 -16.87
CA PRO A 178 14.83 9.61 -17.27
C PRO A 178 14.76 9.60 -18.80
N ALA A 179 14.00 10.52 -19.38
CA ALA A 179 14.16 10.83 -20.80
C ALA A 179 15.62 11.27 -20.97
N ILE A 180 16.50 10.32 -21.31
CA ILE A 180 17.80 10.65 -21.86
C ILE A 180 17.44 11.43 -23.11
N THR A 181 17.58 12.74 -22.99
CA THR A 181 17.35 13.71 -24.02
C THR A 181 18.26 13.27 -25.15
N ALA A 182 17.68 12.63 -26.17
CA ALA A 182 18.29 12.50 -27.48
C ALA A 182 18.30 13.89 -28.12
N THR A 183 19.00 14.82 -27.49
CA THR A 183 19.51 16.06 -28.04
C THR A 183 21.02 15.95 -27.96
N ALA A 184 21.56 15.02 -28.74
CA ALA A 184 22.95 15.06 -29.14
C ALA A 184 23.01 14.55 -30.58
N THR A 185 23.33 15.48 -31.49
CA THR A 185 23.82 15.30 -32.87
C THR A 185 22.81 14.66 -33.84
N THR A 186 22.36 15.31 -34.92
CA THR A 186 23.06 16.20 -35.88
C THR A 186 22.06 17.14 -36.57
#